data_AF-A0A2T9YJ93-F1
#
_entry.id   AF-A0A2T9YJ93-F1
#
_cell.length_a   1.000
_cell.length_b   1.000
_cell.length_c   1.000
_cell.angle_alpha   90.00
_cell.angle_beta   90.00
_cell.angle_gamma   90.00
#
_symmetry.space_group_name_H-M   'P 1'
#
loop_
_entity.id
_entity.type
_entity.pdbx_description
1 polymer ?
#
loop_
_entity_poly.entity_id
_entity_poly.type
_entity_poly.pdbx_seq_one_letter_code
_entity_poly.pdbx_strand_id
1 'polypeptide(L)'
;MDIKNILGDEKMWDELPSFDLEGCNRFYEENSNFIMSYVNEILDKCDPKNTKKANGFNSKEFRQMIIEKEIPKEDFIQLIKYYCNKGTNISEKAMSQSSEECRQMIKRMVAFGLVERSKAPFDMTIGRIALAFPERVAILIKKWGNELNIIFKEEKSIPDYLKFSAGASLCTSMTQLNDWIKWAIKNDEVINKKNGPNKHRVRKYAKIQYLNSVFTIDERKEIIKMIEAYEPDLSQKI
;
A
#
# COMPACT_ATOMS: atom_id res chain seq x y z
N MET A 1 -10.58 4.80 21.68
CA MET A 1 -11.14 4.34 20.39
C MET A 1 -10.72 2.89 20.26
N ASP A 2 -11.67 1.97 20.35
CA ASP A 2 -11.47 0.52 20.53
C ASP A 2 -11.09 -0.17 19.20
N ILE A 3 -10.08 -1.05 19.19
CA ILE A 3 -9.49 -1.58 17.95
C ILE A 3 -10.35 -2.60 17.23
N LYS A 4 -11.38 -3.13 17.90
CA LYS A 4 -12.47 -3.85 17.22
C LYS A 4 -13.13 -3.01 16.11
N ASN A 5 -13.10 -1.68 16.21
CA ASN A 5 -13.66 -0.78 15.20
C ASN A 5 -12.69 -0.40 14.05
N ILE A 6 -11.41 -0.80 14.09
CA ILE A 6 -10.43 -0.52 13.01
C ILE A 6 -10.45 -1.63 11.93
N LEU A 7 -11.07 -2.78 12.23
CA LEU A 7 -10.97 -3.99 11.38
C LEU A 7 -12.27 -4.39 10.67
N GLY A 8 -13.45 -3.86 11.03
CA GLY A 8 -14.72 -4.12 10.34
C GLY A 8 -15.11 -5.60 10.31
N ASP A 9 -15.95 -6.02 11.27
CA ASP A 9 -16.77 -7.25 11.38
C ASP A 9 -16.40 -8.50 10.57
N GLU A 10 -16.35 -9.73 11.10
CA GLU A 10 -15.93 -10.30 12.40
C GLU A 10 -15.63 -11.81 12.14
N LYS A 11 -16.31 -12.44 11.17
CA LYS A 11 -16.17 -13.89 10.88
C LYS A 11 -14.88 -14.37 10.19
N MET A 12 -13.99 -13.46 9.78
CA MET A 12 -12.63 -13.81 9.32
C MET A 12 -11.55 -13.32 10.30
N TRP A 13 -11.99 -12.70 11.40
CA TRP A 13 -11.16 -12.05 12.42
C TRP A 13 -11.02 -12.90 13.68
N ASP A 14 -11.93 -13.86 13.89
CA ASP A 14 -11.97 -14.78 15.04
C ASP A 14 -10.83 -15.82 15.08
N GLU A 15 -10.00 -15.91 14.02
CA GLU A 15 -8.87 -16.85 13.94
C GLU A 15 -7.49 -16.19 14.17
N LEU A 16 -7.45 -14.89 14.51
CA LEU A 16 -6.20 -14.17 14.77
C LEU A 16 -5.99 -13.97 16.28
N PRO A 17 -4.79 -14.30 16.84
CA PRO A 17 -4.54 -14.16 18.28
C PRO A 17 -4.60 -12.68 18.72
N SER A 18 -5.17 -12.45 19.91
CA SER A 18 -5.41 -11.12 20.48
C SER A 18 -4.13 -10.32 20.68
N PHE A 19 -4.12 -9.09 20.17
CA PHE A 19 -3.01 -8.12 20.15
C PHE A 19 -2.97 -7.28 21.45
N ASP A 20 -1.81 -7.19 22.12
CA ASP A 20 -1.60 -6.36 23.32
C ASP A 20 -1.29 -4.91 22.95
N LEU A 21 -2.25 -4.04 23.21
CA LEU A 21 -2.29 -2.66 22.75
C LEU A 21 -1.70 -1.65 23.73
N GLU A 22 -1.63 -2.02 25.00
CA GLU A 22 -1.11 -1.14 26.04
C GLU A 22 0.42 -1.01 25.96
N GLY A 23 1.09 -2.01 25.38
CA GLY A 23 2.52 -1.96 25.08
C GLY A 23 2.88 -0.98 23.96
N CYS A 24 2.09 -0.95 22.88
CA CYS A 24 2.35 -0.10 21.71
C CYS A 24 2.13 1.39 21.96
N ASN A 25 1.07 1.77 22.70
CA ASN A 25 0.78 3.18 22.96
C ASN A 25 1.85 3.85 23.84
N ARG A 26 2.41 3.10 24.81
CA ARG A 26 3.48 3.59 25.70
C ARG A 26 4.77 3.94 24.94
N PHE A 27 5.15 3.08 24.00
CA PHE A 27 6.34 3.30 23.15
C PHE A 27 6.18 4.54 22.25
N TYR A 28 4.97 4.83 21.78
CA TYR A 28 4.68 5.98 20.92
C TYR A 28 4.80 7.33 21.65
N GLU A 29 4.32 7.41 22.89
CA GLU A 29 4.42 8.62 23.70
C GLU A 29 5.88 8.95 24.02
N GLU A 30 6.70 7.94 24.28
CA GLU A 30 8.10 8.11 24.66
C GLU A 30 9.02 8.47 23.48
N ASN A 31 8.65 8.12 22.23
CA ASN A 31 9.56 8.22 21.07
C ASN A 31 9.09 9.17 19.96
N SER A 32 7.90 9.76 20.08
CA SER A 32 7.32 10.63 19.04
C SER A 32 8.18 11.89 18.75
N ASN A 33 8.77 12.48 19.79
CA ASN A 33 9.63 13.66 19.65
C ASN A 33 10.95 13.35 18.92
N PHE A 34 11.54 12.17 19.14
CA PHE A 34 12.78 11.76 18.48
C PHE A 34 12.58 11.47 16.99
N ILE A 35 11.49 10.78 16.65
CA ILE A 35 11.16 10.45 15.25
C ILE A 35 10.85 11.72 14.45
N MET A 36 10.09 12.66 15.03
CA MET A 36 9.77 13.93 14.35
C MET A 36 10.99 14.84 14.21
N SER A 37 11.89 14.86 15.20
CA SER A 37 13.17 15.57 15.12
C SER A 37 14.05 15.04 13.98
N TYR A 38 14.20 13.72 13.85
CA TYR A 38 15.03 13.10 12.82
C TYR A 38 14.44 13.26 11.41
N VAL A 39 13.12 13.19 11.26
CA VAL A 39 12.44 13.43 9.98
C VAL A 39 12.61 14.88 9.54
N ASN A 40 12.47 15.85 10.45
CA ASN A 40 12.68 17.26 10.13
C ASN A 40 14.14 17.55 9.76
N GLU A 41 15.11 16.95 10.46
CA GLU A 41 16.53 17.10 10.11
C GLU A 41 16.87 16.58 8.70
N ILE A 42 16.24 15.48 8.27
CA ILE A 42 16.40 14.93 6.92
C ILE A 42 15.75 15.84 5.87
N LEU A 43 14.60 16.44 6.19
CA LEU A 43 13.88 17.36 5.31
C LEU A 43 14.61 18.71 5.18
N ASP A 44 15.22 19.22 6.26
CA ASP A 44 15.94 20.50 6.29
C ASP A 44 17.29 20.44 5.55
N LYS A 45 17.93 19.27 5.46
CA LYS A 45 19.15 19.06 4.66
C LYS A 45 18.89 19.03 3.15
N CYS A 46 17.63 19.13 2.71
CA CYS A 46 17.21 19.17 1.31
C CYS A 46 16.60 20.54 0.96
N ASP A 47 17.47 21.55 0.76
CA ASP A 47 17.18 22.90 0.22
C ASP A 47 16.18 23.78 1.03
N PRO A 48 16.69 24.71 1.87
CA PRO A 48 15.87 25.59 2.72
C PRO A 48 15.01 26.61 1.96
N LYS A 49 15.15 26.75 0.64
CA LYS A 49 14.45 27.79 -0.13
C LYS A 49 13.05 27.39 -0.63
N ASN A 50 12.54 26.21 -0.28
CA ASN A 50 11.26 25.71 -0.78
C ASN A 50 10.26 25.22 0.31
N THR A 51 10.45 25.58 1.58
CA THR A 51 9.54 25.21 2.68
C THR A 51 8.25 26.05 2.72
N LYS A 52 7.52 26.14 1.61
CA LYS A 52 6.06 25.99 1.73
C LYS A 52 5.88 24.53 2.09
N LYS A 53 5.53 24.20 3.34
CA LYS A 53 5.14 22.85 3.77
C LYS A 53 4.23 22.27 2.68
N ALA A 54 4.77 21.41 1.82
CA ALA A 54 3.96 20.66 0.91
C ALA A 54 3.13 19.76 1.82
N ASN A 55 1.83 20.02 1.91
CA ASN A 55 0.89 19.12 2.57
C ASN A 55 0.95 17.79 1.81
N GLY A 56 1.89 16.94 2.23
CA GLY A 56 2.12 15.63 1.66
C GLY A 56 0.89 14.75 1.89
N PHE A 57 0.78 13.70 1.10
CA PHE A 57 -0.24 12.68 1.31
C PHE A 57 -0.09 12.07 2.71
N ASN A 58 -1.08 12.25 3.59
CA ASN A 58 -1.15 11.60 4.90
C ASN A 58 -1.93 10.28 4.78
N SER A 59 -1.20 9.17 4.72
CA SER A 59 -1.78 7.84 4.54
C SER A 59 -2.70 7.42 5.69
N LYS A 60 -2.50 7.92 6.92
CA LYS A 60 -3.32 7.57 8.09
C LYS A 60 -4.70 8.24 8.04
N GLU A 61 -4.73 9.56 7.83
CA GLU A 61 -5.98 10.31 7.65
C GLU A 61 -6.74 9.80 6.42
N PHE A 62 -6.04 9.55 5.31
CA PHE A 62 -6.65 9.00 4.12
C PHE A 62 -7.23 7.60 4.37
N ARG A 63 -6.53 6.72 5.09
CA ARG A 63 -7.04 5.39 5.45
C ARG A 63 -8.35 5.51 6.24
N GLN A 64 -8.39 6.39 7.24
CA GLN A 64 -9.58 6.64 8.05
C GLN A 64 -10.76 7.12 7.17
N MET A 65 -10.53 8.08 6.28
CA MET A 65 -11.54 8.55 5.32
C MET A 65 -12.08 7.42 4.43
N ILE A 66 -11.23 6.47 4.02
CA ILE A 66 -11.69 5.32 3.21
C ILE A 66 -12.55 4.36 4.04
N ILE A 67 -12.21 4.14 5.31
CA ILE A 67 -13.00 3.30 6.23
C ILE A 67 -14.39 3.93 6.43
N GLU A 68 -14.46 5.25 6.64
CA GLU A 68 -15.71 6.00 6.82
C GLU A 68 -16.62 6.00 5.59
N LYS A 69 -16.09 5.69 4.41
CA LYS A 69 -16.90 5.54 3.18
C LYS A 69 -17.64 4.20 3.12
N GLU A 70 -17.35 3.27 4.03
CA GLU A 70 -17.99 1.96 4.12
C GLU A 70 -18.01 1.22 2.77
N ILE A 71 -16.89 1.31 2.03
CA ILE A 71 -16.76 0.66 0.72
C ILE A 71 -16.95 -0.84 0.90
N PRO A 72 -17.85 -1.48 0.12
CA PRO A 72 -18.06 -2.93 0.22
C PRO A 72 -16.75 -3.69 0.09
N LYS A 73 -16.56 -4.69 0.97
CA LYS A 73 -15.33 -5.50 1.05
C LYS A 73 -14.98 -6.12 -0.30
N GLU A 74 -15.98 -6.61 -1.02
CA GLU A 74 -15.83 -7.25 -2.32
C GLU A 74 -15.30 -6.25 -3.35
N ASP A 75 -15.83 -5.03 -3.39
CA ASP A 75 -15.38 -3.96 -4.28
C ASP A 75 -13.95 -3.54 -3.94
N PHE A 76 -13.61 -3.47 -2.65
CA PHE A 76 -12.25 -3.18 -2.21
C PHE A 76 -11.24 -4.25 -2.66
N ILE A 77 -11.59 -5.53 -2.48
CA ILE A 77 -10.77 -6.66 -2.93
C ILE A 77 -10.62 -6.66 -4.46
N GLN A 78 -11.71 -6.45 -5.19
CA GLN A 78 -11.68 -6.38 -6.65
C GLN A 78 -10.85 -5.20 -7.15
N LEU A 79 -10.90 -4.06 -6.46
CA LEU A 79 -10.06 -2.91 -6.80
C LEU A 79 -8.57 -3.22 -6.63
N ILE A 80 -8.18 -3.92 -5.56
CA ILE A 80 -6.79 -4.35 -5.37
C ILE A 80 -6.39 -5.39 -6.42
N LYS A 81 -7.25 -6.35 -6.76
CA LYS A 81 -6.99 -7.27 -7.87
C LYS A 81 -6.80 -6.53 -9.19
N TYR A 82 -7.62 -5.51 -9.46
CA TYR A 82 -7.45 -4.65 -10.62
C TYR A 82 -6.10 -3.94 -10.58
N TYR A 83 -5.74 -3.33 -9.45
CA TYR A 83 -4.45 -2.67 -9.24
C TYR A 83 -3.26 -3.57 -9.60
N CYS A 84 -3.25 -4.80 -9.08
CA CYS A 84 -2.17 -5.74 -9.32
C CYS A 84 -2.10 -6.23 -10.78
N ASN A 85 -3.22 -6.23 -11.51
CA ASN A 85 -3.29 -6.77 -12.88
C ASN A 85 -3.19 -5.71 -13.99
N LYS A 86 -3.75 -4.53 -13.74
CA LYS A 86 -3.97 -3.46 -14.72
C LYS A 86 -3.33 -2.14 -14.30
N GLY A 87 -2.79 -2.05 -13.08
CA GLY A 87 -2.21 -0.83 -12.52
C GLY A 87 -3.29 0.15 -12.06
N THR A 88 -2.98 1.45 -12.13
CA THR A 88 -3.83 2.50 -11.55
C THR A 88 -4.70 3.25 -12.57
N ASN A 89 -4.60 2.91 -13.85
CA ASN A 89 -5.28 3.64 -14.93
C ASN A 89 -6.72 3.16 -15.07
N ILE A 90 -7.69 4.07 -15.03
CA ILE A 90 -9.13 3.81 -15.22
C ILE A 90 -9.73 4.62 -16.39
N SER A 91 -8.89 5.10 -17.32
CA SER A 91 -9.34 5.78 -18.53
C SER A 91 -10.33 4.92 -19.34
N GLU A 92 -11.15 5.56 -20.18
CA GLU A 92 -12.12 4.85 -21.04
C GLU A 92 -11.47 3.73 -21.86
N LYS A 93 -10.25 3.97 -22.37
CA LYS A 93 -9.47 2.96 -23.10
C LYS A 93 -9.09 1.76 -22.23
N ALA A 94 -8.72 1.97 -20.97
CA ALA A 94 -8.42 0.88 -20.04
C ALA A 94 -9.70 0.10 -19.68
N MET A 95 -10.81 0.82 -19.50
CA MET A 95 -12.11 0.22 -19.15
C MET A 95 -12.75 -0.55 -20.31
N SER A 96 -12.57 -0.12 -21.56
CA SER A 96 -13.07 -0.85 -22.74
C SER A 96 -12.39 -2.20 -22.93
N GLN A 97 -11.17 -2.36 -22.41
CA GLN A 97 -10.39 -3.60 -22.42
C GLN A 97 -10.59 -4.47 -21.17
N SER A 98 -11.48 -4.08 -20.26
CA SER A 98 -11.78 -4.79 -19.03
C SER A 98 -13.08 -5.58 -19.14
N SER A 99 -13.25 -6.61 -18.31
CA SER A 99 -14.50 -7.38 -18.22
C SER A 99 -15.67 -6.48 -17.77
N GLU A 100 -16.90 -6.91 -18.07
CA GLU A 100 -18.09 -6.16 -17.65
C GLU A 100 -18.17 -6.02 -16.12
N GLU A 101 -17.87 -7.10 -15.39
CA GLU A 101 -17.80 -7.10 -13.93
C GLU A 101 -16.83 -6.03 -13.41
N CYS A 102 -15.61 -5.97 -13.99
CA CYS A 102 -14.61 -4.98 -13.62
C CYS A 102 -15.08 -3.55 -13.93
N ARG A 103 -15.77 -3.34 -15.05
CA ARG A 103 -16.36 -2.04 -15.39
C ARG A 103 -17.40 -1.61 -14.36
N GLN A 104 -18.28 -2.52 -13.95
CA GLN A 104 -19.31 -2.24 -12.95
C GLN A 104 -18.70 -1.95 -11.58
N MET A 105 -17.68 -2.70 -11.17
CA MET A 105 -16.92 -2.41 -9.94
C MET A 105 -16.28 -1.02 -9.97
N ILE A 106 -15.57 -0.65 -11.05
CA ILE A 106 -14.98 0.69 -11.15
C ILE A 106 -16.06 1.78 -11.15
N LYS A 107 -17.21 1.58 -11.81
CA LYS A 107 -18.34 2.53 -11.74
C LYS A 107 -18.85 2.73 -10.31
N ARG A 108 -18.99 1.66 -9.52
CA ARG A 108 -19.34 1.76 -8.09
C ARG A 108 -18.27 2.51 -7.31
N MET A 109 -16.99 2.20 -7.52
CA MET A 109 -15.89 2.91 -6.86
C MET A 109 -15.84 4.40 -7.21
N VAL A 110 -16.18 4.78 -8.45
CA VAL A 110 -16.33 6.20 -8.86
C VAL A 110 -17.46 6.86 -8.09
N ALA A 111 -18.59 6.17 -7.84
CA ALA A 111 -19.66 6.71 -6.99
C ALA A 111 -19.22 6.94 -5.54
N PHE A 112 -18.24 6.18 -5.03
CA PHE A 112 -17.59 6.44 -3.74
C PHE A 112 -16.52 7.55 -3.78
N GLY A 113 -16.25 8.12 -4.97
CA GLY A 113 -15.32 9.23 -5.18
C GLY A 113 -13.97 8.82 -5.80
N LEU A 114 -13.86 7.63 -6.40
CA LEU A 114 -12.62 7.22 -7.09
C LEU A 114 -12.36 8.13 -8.30
N VAL A 115 -11.14 8.64 -8.40
CA VAL A 115 -10.67 9.44 -9.53
C VAL A 115 -9.40 8.86 -10.14
N GLU A 116 -9.18 9.11 -11.44
CA GLU A 116 -8.01 8.57 -12.16
C GLU A 116 -6.71 9.22 -11.67
N ARG A 117 -6.73 10.54 -11.47
CA ARG A 117 -5.56 11.33 -11.09
C ARG A 117 -5.91 12.22 -9.92
N SER A 118 -5.00 12.26 -8.95
CA SER A 118 -5.14 13.15 -7.82
C SER A 118 -4.84 14.61 -8.22
N LYS A 119 -5.76 15.49 -7.82
CA LYS A 119 -5.68 16.95 -7.84
C LYS A 119 -5.78 17.55 -6.43
N ALA A 120 -6.39 16.84 -5.48
CA ALA A 120 -6.50 17.22 -4.07
C ALA A 120 -5.85 16.18 -3.13
N PRO A 121 -5.49 16.55 -1.88
CA PRO A 121 -4.86 15.64 -0.91
C PRO A 121 -5.68 14.39 -0.58
N PHE A 122 -7.01 14.51 -0.59
CA PHE A 122 -7.95 13.44 -0.24
C PHE A 122 -8.60 12.75 -1.44
N ASP A 123 -8.19 13.09 -2.67
CA ASP A 123 -8.66 12.38 -3.85
C ASP A 123 -8.36 10.90 -3.77
N MET A 124 -9.42 10.10 -3.92
CA MET A 124 -9.35 8.66 -3.85
C MET A 124 -8.84 8.11 -5.18
N THR A 125 -7.57 7.73 -5.25
CA THR A 125 -6.99 7.04 -6.41
C THR A 125 -6.62 5.62 -6.04
N ILE A 126 -6.57 4.72 -7.03
CA ILE A 126 -6.16 3.32 -6.82
C ILE A 126 -4.78 3.26 -6.13
N GLY A 127 -3.83 4.09 -6.58
CA GLY A 127 -2.49 4.14 -6.00
C GLY A 127 -2.48 4.61 -4.53
N ARG A 128 -3.34 5.56 -4.16
CA ARG A 128 -3.46 6.02 -2.77
C ARG A 128 -4.15 5.00 -1.87
N ILE A 129 -5.16 4.31 -2.38
CA ILE A 129 -5.78 3.18 -1.67
C ILE A 129 -4.72 2.10 -1.41
N ALA A 130 -3.97 1.68 -2.44
CA ALA A 130 -2.92 0.69 -2.27
C ALA A 130 -1.83 1.12 -1.27
N LEU A 131 -1.54 2.43 -1.17
CA LEU A 131 -0.60 2.99 -0.22
C LEU A 131 -1.15 3.10 1.21
N ALA A 132 -2.45 3.30 1.37
CA ALA A 132 -3.12 3.38 2.67
C ALA A 132 -3.44 2.00 3.27
N PHE A 133 -3.53 0.97 2.41
CA PHE A 133 -3.81 -0.42 2.78
C PHE A 133 -2.78 -1.41 2.22
N PRO A 134 -1.47 -1.17 2.43
CA PRO A 134 -0.43 -1.98 1.82
C PRO A 134 -0.44 -3.43 2.33
N GLU A 135 -0.86 -3.65 3.58
CA GLU A 135 -1.01 -4.97 4.18
C GLU A 135 -2.06 -5.81 3.44
N ARG A 136 -3.16 -5.19 3.02
CA ARG A 136 -4.21 -5.89 2.25
C ARG A 136 -3.70 -6.28 0.88
N VAL A 137 -2.97 -5.39 0.22
CA VAL A 137 -2.34 -5.68 -1.07
C VAL A 137 -1.39 -6.86 -0.94
N ALA A 138 -0.53 -6.85 0.08
CA ALA A 138 0.43 -7.93 0.32
C ALA A 138 -0.25 -9.28 0.58
N ILE A 139 -1.29 -9.33 1.43
CA ILE A 139 -2.08 -10.55 1.67
C ILE A 139 -2.68 -11.07 0.37
N LEU A 140 -3.28 -10.20 -0.45
CA LEU A 140 -3.89 -10.63 -1.70
C LEU A 140 -2.87 -11.13 -2.72
N ILE A 141 -1.67 -10.55 -2.74
CA ILE A 141 -0.56 -11.07 -3.55
C ILE A 141 -0.07 -12.42 -3.03
N LYS A 142 0.04 -12.61 -1.71
CA LYS A 142 0.36 -13.93 -1.13
C LYS A 142 -0.68 -14.98 -1.51
N LYS A 143 -1.96 -14.62 -1.46
CA LYS A 143 -3.09 -15.51 -1.77
C LYS A 143 -3.21 -15.87 -3.24
N TRP A 144 -3.18 -14.87 -4.12
CA TRP A 144 -3.48 -15.02 -5.55
C TRP A 144 -2.31 -14.71 -6.46
N GLY A 145 -1.08 -14.64 -5.92
CA GLY A 145 0.09 -14.18 -6.64
C GLY A 145 0.26 -14.82 -8.02
N ASN A 146 -0.08 -16.10 -8.17
CA ASN A 146 -0.02 -16.83 -9.45
C ASN A 146 -1.02 -16.34 -10.51
N GLU A 147 -2.17 -15.82 -10.09
CA GLU A 147 -3.23 -15.27 -10.96
C GLU A 147 -3.00 -13.78 -11.29
N LEU A 148 -2.11 -13.10 -10.57
CA LEU A 148 -1.85 -11.67 -10.74
C LEU A 148 -0.73 -11.40 -11.75
N ASN A 149 -0.88 -10.38 -12.59
CA ASN A 149 0.12 -9.94 -13.57
C ASN A 149 1.23 -9.06 -12.96
N ILE A 150 1.93 -9.57 -11.95
CA ILE A 150 3.11 -8.89 -11.39
C ILE A 150 4.28 -9.05 -12.36
N ILE A 151 4.76 -7.94 -12.91
CA ILE A 151 5.65 -7.89 -14.09
C ILE A 151 7.07 -8.42 -13.80
N PHE A 152 7.47 -8.57 -12.53
CA PHE A 152 8.79 -9.09 -12.14
C PHE A 152 8.75 -9.98 -10.90
N LYS A 153 8.10 -11.14 -10.99
CA LYS A 153 8.06 -12.12 -9.88
C LYS A 153 9.39 -12.85 -9.65
N GLU A 154 10.26 -12.96 -10.65
CA GLU A 154 11.44 -13.85 -10.57
C GLU A 154 12.58 -13.34 -9.66
N GLU A 155 12.54 -12.08 -9.23
CA GLU A 155 13.55 -11.50 -8.33
C GLU A 155 13.45 -12.10 -6.92
N LYS A 156 14.40 -12.96 -6.53
CA LYS A 156 14.35 -13.69 -5.26
C LYS A 156 14.79 -12.87 -4.04
N SER A 157 15.37 -11.68 -4.23
CA SER A 157 15.88 -10.86 -3.13
C SER A 157 14.79 -10.25 -2.24
N ILE A 158 13.54 -10.19 -2.71
CA ILE A 158 12.39 -9.79 -1.89
C ILE A 158 11.22 -10.77 -2.07
N PRO A 159 10.43 -11.01 -1.01
CA PRO A 159 9.22 -11.82 -1.10
C PRO A 159 8.20 -11.27 -2.11
N ASP A 160 7.44 -12.16 -2.76
CA ASP A 160 6.46 -11.79 -3.78
C ASP A 160 5.40 -10.82 -3.26
N TYR A 161 4.95 -11.01 -2.03
CA TYR A 161 3.95 -10.14 -1.41
C TYR A 161 4.42 -8.71 -1.19
N LEU A 162 5.70 -8.39 -1.36
CA LEU A 162 6.22 -7.02 -1.35
C LEU A 162 6.37 -6.40 -2.75
N LYS A 163 6.14 -7.16 -3.82
CA LYS A 163 6.36 -6.75 -5.22
C LYS A 163 5.19 -5.94 -5.80
N PHE A 164 4.92 -4.79 -5.19
CA PHE A 164 3.94 -3.81 -5.64
C PHE A 164 4.37 -2.40 -5.25
N SER A 165 3.84 -1.33 -5.88
CA SER A 165 4.38 0.03 -5.77
C SER A 165 4.36 0.65 -4.37
N ALA A 166 3.52 0.14 -3.47
CA ALA A 166 3.45 0.56 -2.07
C ALA A 166 4.15 -0.40 -1.10
N GLY A 167 4.81 -1.46 -1.60
CA GLY A 167 5.45 -2.49 -0.77
C GLY A 167 6.58 -1.97 0.12
N ALA A 168 7.23 -0.85 -0.24
CA ALA A 168 8.24 -0.20 0.58
C ALA A 168 7.72 0.22 1.97
N SER A 169 6.41 0.47 2.09
CA SER A 169 5.76 0.81 3.38
C SER A 169 5.69 -0.36 4.36
N LEU A 170 5.87 -1.59 3.89
CA LEU A 170 5.91 -2.80 4.72
C LEU A 170 7.33 -3.28 5.00
N CYS A 171 8.35 -2.67 4.40
CA CYS A 171 9.72 -3.08 4.70
C CYS A 171 10.05 -2.84 6.18
N THR A 172 10.72 -3.80 6.81
CA THR A 172 11.08 -3.80 8.24
C THR A 172 12.52 -3.38 8.49
N SER A 173 13.33 -3.23 7.44
CA SER A 173 14.73 -2.80 7.53
C SER A 173 15.17 -2.02 6.29
N MET A 174 16.26 -1.26 6.44
CA MET A 174 16.88 -0.53 5.33
C MET A 174 17.44 -1.48 4.26
N THR A 175 17.94 -2.65 4.66
CA THR A 175 18.41 -3.68 3.72
C THR A 175 17.27 -4.16 2.83
N GLN A 176 16.13 -4.52 3.43
CA GLN A 176 14.94 -4.94 2.68
C GLN A 176 14.40 -3.83 1.78
N LEU A 177 14.42 -2.57 2.24
CA LEU A 177 14.06 -1.42 1.41
C LEU A 177 14.99 -1.28 0.20
N ASN A 178 16.29 -1.45 0.37
CA ASN A 178 17.26 -1.36 -0.72
C ASN A 178 17.03 -2.45 -1.78
N ASP A 179 16.71 -3.68 -1.36
CA ASP A 179 16.38 -4.76 -2.29
C ASP A 179 15.05 -4.50 -2.99
N TRP A 180 14.05 -3.98 -2.27
CA TRP A 180 12.81 -3.52 -2.87
C TRP A 180 13.03 -2.42 -3.92
N ILE A 181 13.92 -1.45 -3.65
CA ILE A 181 14.27 -0.39 -4.60
C ILE A 181 14.87 -0.97 -5.88
N LYS A 182 15.76 -1.98 -5.77
CA LYS A 182 16.35 -2.64 -6.94
C LYS A 182 15.26 -3.27 -7.81
N TRP A 183 14.34 -4.00 -7.18
CA TRP A 183 13.17 -4.57 -7.87
C TRP A 183 12.30 -3.47 -8.51
N ALA A 184 11.96 -2.42 -7.75
CA ALA A 184 11.07 -1.36 -8.22
C ALA A 184 11.65 -0.57 -9.40
N ILE A 185 12.98 -0.40 -9.45
CA ILE A 185 13.67 0.19 -10.61
C ILE A 185 13.50 -0.69 -11.85
N LYS A 186 13.74 -2.01 -11.74
CA LYS A 186 13.52 -2.95 -12.85
C LYS A 186 12.06 -2.95 -13.31
N ASN A 187 11.13 -2.90 -12.36
CA ASN A 187 9.69 -2.80 -12.66
C ASN A 187 9.33 -1.50 -13.40
N ASP A 188 9.89 -0.36 -12.99
CA ASP A 188 9.71 0.93 -13.66
C ASP A 188 10.30 0.90 -15.09
N GLU A 189 11.41 0.18 -15.33
CA GLU A 189 12.00 -0.01 -16.67
C GLU A 189 11.04 -0.71 -17.65
N VAL A 190 10.21 -1.65 -17.20
CA VAL A 190 9.23 -2.33 -18.07
C VAL A 190 7.94 -1.57 -18.23
N ILE A 191 7.47 -0.88 -17.18
CA ILE A 191 6.22 -0.11 -17.25
C ILE A 191 6.44 1.17 -18.08
N ASN A 192 7.58 1.85 -17.88
CA ASN A 192 7.86 3.16 -18.47
C ASN A 192 8.84 3.10 -19.67
N LYS A 193 8.74 2.07 -20.52
CA LYS A 193 9.63 1.87 -21.70
C LYS A 193 9.80 3.12 -22.58
N LYS A 194 8.72 3.89 -22.79
CA LYS A 194 8.72 5.08 -23.66
C LYS A 194 9.40 6.30 -23.05
N ASN A 195 9.24 6.51 -21.74
CA ASN A 195 9.72 7.71 -21.05
C ASN A 195 11.05 7.47 -20.33
N GLY A 196 11.55 6.23 -20.34
CA GLY A 196 12.70 5.80 -19.57
C GLY A 196 12.38 5.63 -18.08
N PRO A 197 13.14 4.77 -17.37
CA PRO A 197 12.99 4.60 -15.93
C PRO A 197 13.43 5.85 -15.19
N ASN A 198 12.64 6.30 -14.21
CA ASN A 198 13.03 7.38 -13.32
C ASN A 198 13.54 6.82 -11.99
N LYS A 199 14.80 6.36 -11.98
CA LYS A 199 15.45 5.75 -10.82
C LYS A 199 15.50 6.70 -9.61
N HIS A 200 15.64 8.00 -9.85
CA HIS A 200 15.63 9.01 -8.78
C HIS A 200 14.26 9.10 -8.11
N ARG A 201 13.20 9.16 -8.93
CA ARG A 201 11.80 9.17 -8.46
C ARG A 201 11.47 7.92 -7.65
N VAL A 202 11.84 6.74 -8.14
CA VAL A 202 11.62 5.47 -7.42
C VAL A 202 12.28 5.50 -6.05
N ARG A 203 13.56 5.88 -5.96
CA ARG A 203 14.27 5.97 -4.68
C ARG A 203 13.65 6.98 -3.72
N LYS A 204 13.28 8.17 -4.22
CA LYS A 204 12.65 9.23 -3.43
C LYS A 204 11.35 8.73 -2.81
N TYR A 205 10.45 8.18 -3.61
CA TYR A 205 9.15 7.73 -3.10
C TYR A 205 9.26 6.48 -2.24
N ALA A 206 10.18 5.54 -2.52
CA ALA A 206 10.41 4.38 -1.66
C ALA A 206 10.79 4.80 -0.22
N LYS A 207 11.72 5.76 -0.09
CA LYS A 207 12.11 6.30 1.22
C LYS A 207 10.96 7.00 1.93
N ILE A 208 10.18 7.81 1.19
CA ILE A 208 8.99 8.48 1.75
C ILE A 208 7.99 7.44 2.27
N GLN A 209 7.69 6.39 1.50
CA GLN A 209 6.76 5.34 1.92
C GLN A 209 7.27 4.55 3.13
N TYR A 210 8.57 4.26 3.17
CA TYR A 210 9.19 3.55 4.28
C TYR A 210 9.16 4.37 5.59
N LEU A 211 9.46 5.66 5.51
CA LEU A 211 9.50 6.55 6.68
C LEU A 211 8.10 6.98 7.13
N ASN A 212 7.20 7.26 6.19
CA ASN A 212 5.83 7.72 6.44
C ASN A 212 4.79 6.59 6.28
N SER A 213 5.17 5.35 6.59
CA SER A 213 4.21 4.25 6.59
C SER A 213 3.11 4.50 7.63
N VAL A 214 1.94 3.92 7.39
CA VAL A 214 0.86 3.88 8.39
C VAL A 214 1.24 3.01 9.59
N PHE A 215 2.21 2.10 9.42
CA PHE A 215 2.68 1.15 10.43
C PHE A 215 4.09 1.47 10.95
N THR A 216 4.31 1.29 12.25
CA THR A 216 5.64 1.18 12.87
C THR A 216 6.45 0.02 12.29
N ILE A 217 7.74 -0.02 12.58
CA ILE A 217 8.59 -1.15 12.21
C ILE A 217 8.13 -2.45 12.88
N ASP A 218 7.69 -2.40 14.14
CA ASP A 218 7.26 -3.61 14.85
C ASP A 218 5.91 -4.12 14.34
N GLU A 219 4.93 -3.23 14.09
CA GLU A 219 3.67 -3.62 13.42
C GLU A 219 3.94 -4.23 12.04
N ARG A 220 4.90 -3.71 11.27
CA ARG A 220 5.29 -4.31 9.98
C ARG A 220 5.85 -5.71 10.15
N LYS A 221 6.65 -5.98 11.19
CA LYS A 221 7.18 -7.32 11.47
C LYS A 221 6.03 -8.29 11.77
N GLU A 222 5.06 -7.88 12.59
CA GLU A 222 3.89 -8.71 12.90
C GLU A 222 3.01 -8.96 11.66
N ILE A 223 2.76 -7.91 10.87
CA ILE A 223 2.06 -8.04 9.58
C ILE A 223 2.79 -9.03 8.65
N ILE A 224 4.12 -8.96 8.56
CA ILE A 224 4.90 -9.89 7.74
C ILE A 224 4.75 -11.33 8.25
N LYS A 225 4.88 -11.57 9.56
CA LYS A 225 4.67 -12.90 10.13
C LYS A 225 3.29 -13.46 9.78
N MET A 226 2.25 -12.62 9.89
CA MET A 226 0.87 -13.00 9.53
C MET A 226 0.74 -13.35 8.04
N ILE A 227 1.33 -12.56 7.15
CA ILE A 227 1.32 -12.82 5.70
C ILE A 227 2.10 -14.11 5.38
N GLU A 228 3.23 -14.34 6.03
CA GLU A 228 4.06 -15.52 5.80
C GLU A 228 3.39 -16.80 6.27
N ALA A 229 2.70 -16.75 7.41
CA ALA A 229 1.89 -17.83 7.97
C ALA A 229 0.60 -18.10 7.19
N TYR A 230 0.19 -17.20 6.29
CA TYR A 230 -1.00 -17.41 5.47
C TYR A 230 -0.77 -18.53 4.45
N GLU A 231 -1.43 -19.66 4.68
CA GLU A 231 -1.51 -20.76 3.72
C GLU A 231 -2.82 -20.61 2.91
N PRO A 232 -2.75 -20.30 1.61
CA PRO A 232 -3.95 -20.23 0.80
C PRO A 232 -4.57 -21.62 0.71
N ASP A 233 -5.83 -21.75 1.11
CA ASP A 233 -6.60 -22.98 0.90
C ASP A 233 -6.75 -23.24 -0.60
N LEU A 234 -5.97 -24.20 -1.09
CA LEU A 234 -5.94 -24.59 -2.51
C LEU A 234 -7.14 -25.46 -2.90
N SER A 235 -8.00 -25.85 -1.96
CA SER A 235 -9.17 -26.70 -2.22
C SER A 235 -10.33 -25.97 -2.92
N GLN A 236 -10.28 -24.64 -3.02
CA GLN A 236 -11.31 -23.82 -3.68
C GLN A 236 -11.05 -23.55 -5.17
N LYS A 237 -10.22 -24.36 -5.84
CA LYS A 237 -10.13 -24.32 -7.32
C LYS A 237 -11.39 -24.97 -7.91
N ILE A 238 -12.33 -24.13 -8.35
CA ILE A 238 -13.44 -24.48 -9.24
C ILE A 238 -12.90 -24.81 -10.63
#